data_AF-A0AAN6IIX9-F1
#
_entry.id   AF-A0AAN6IIX9-F1
#
_cell.length_a   1.000
_cell.length_b   1.000
_cell.length_c   1.000
_cell.angle_alpha   90.00
_cell.angle_beta   90.00
_cell.angle_gamma   90.00
#
_symmetry.space_group_name_H-M   'P 1'
#
loop_
_entity.id
_entity.type
_entity.pdbx_description
1 polymer ?
#
loop_
_entity_poly.entity_id
_entity_poly.type
_entity_poly.pdbx_seq_one_letter_code
_entity_poly.pdbx_strand_id
1 'polypeptide(L)'
;MSASQSWYHAPEPATPGDPDSTPEKGDLNTILFVFSAFQYVFMGVVFAIGPPYRQRAIRNYAFVLVTASLLAFELGVLLGPLPGLRSLFGLVKVQVGWRFVVFGMAVANFVMCYFGERVVFPLVAAPAAKMCRLARLVFTGRLSEIARRNSTKGLIDAVDTDTELSGARIKPSLWTYLGHRPGRKEYKILAHMHGLSI
;
A
#
# COMPACT_ATOMS: atom_id res chain seq x y z
N MET A 1 9.52 34.13 29.45
CA MET A 1 10.08 33.32 30.57
C MET A 1 11.24 32.39 30.16
N SER A 2 11.51 32.11 28.86
CA SER A 2 12.62 31.21 28.46
C SER A 2 14.03 31.83 28.47
N ALA A 3 14.17 33.15 28.43
CA ALA A 3 15.45 33.82 28.22
C ALA A 3 16.45 33.75 29.40
N SER A 4 16.05 33.23 30.57
CA SER A 4 16.90 33.17 31.77
C SER A 4 17.68 31.86 31.93
N GLN A 5 17.53 30.91 31.01
CA GLN A 5 18.15 29.58 31.11
C GLN A 5 19.56 29.59 30.53
N SER A 6 20.54 29.04 31.26
CA SER A 6 21.96 29.02 30.85
C SER A 6 22.24 28.19 29.58
N TRP A 7 21.30 27.33 29.18
CA TRP A 7 21.36 26.50 27.98
C TRP A 7 20.58 27.10 26.80
N TYR A 8 19.82 28.19 27.01
CA TYR A 8 19.01 28.81 25.96
C TYR A 8 19.82 29.90 25.25
N HIS A 9 20.13 29.65 23.98
CA HIS A 9 20.66 30.66 23.09
C HIS A 9 19.52 31.15 22.18
N ALA A 10 19.30 32.47 22.14
CA ALA A 10 18.33 33.04 21.22
C ALA A 10 18.76 32.73 19.79
N PRO A 11 17.88 32.17 18.96
CA PRO A 11 18.23 31.83 17.59
C PRO A 11 18.46 33.12 16.79
N GLU A 12 19.49 33.12 15.95
CA GLU A 12 19.77 34.26 15.08
C GLU A 12 18.68 34.36 14.00
N PRO A 13 18.11 35.56 13.74
CA PRO A 13 17.17 35.77 12.65
C PRO A 13 17.84 35.44 11.32
N ALA A 14 17.11 34.77 10.42
CA ALA A 14 17.66 34.38 9.10
C ALA A 14 18.01 35.60 8.24
N THR A 15 17.24 36.68 8.37
CA THR A 15 17.50 37.96 7.70
C THR A 15 17.99 38.97 8.73
N PRO A 16 19.19 39.57 8.56
CA PRO A 16 19.66 40.63 9.45
C PRO A 16 18.67 41.81 9.46
N GLY A 17 18.08 42.10 10.62
CA GLY A 17 17.16 43.22 10.82
C GLY A 17 15.67 42.88 10.71
N ASP A 18 15.30 41.63 10.38
CA ASP A 18 13.91 41.16 10.42
C ASP A 18 13.69 40.23 11.63
N PRO A 19 13.06 40.71 12.71
CA PRO A 19 12.81 39.92 13.91
C PRO A 19 11.77 38.81 13.71
N ASP A 20 10.96 38.89 12.64
CA ASP A 20 9.93 37.89 12.33
C ASP A 20 10.46 36.80 11.39
N SER A 21 11.72 36.90 10.95
CA SER A 21 12.35 35.89 10.10
C SER A 21 12.58 34.57 10.86
N THR A 22 12.20 33.46 10.22
CA THR A 22 12.33 32.12 10.83
C THR A 22 13.80 31.70 10.85
N PRO A 23 14.37 31.34 12.01
CA PRO A 23 15.76 30.93 12.09
C PRO A 23 16.04 29.69 11.26
N GLU A 24 16.99 29.78 10.32
CA GLU A 24 17.41 28.64 9.49
C GLU A 24 18.27 27.65 10.27
N LYS A 25 19.08 28.16 11.22
CA LYS A 25 20.07 27.39 11.98
C LYS A 25 19.72 27.40 13.46
N GLY A 26 19.73 26.22 14.08
CA GLY A 26 19.48 26.09 15.51
C GLY A 26 19.69 24.69 16.02
N ASP A 27 19.86 24.57 17.33
CA ASP A 27 20.06 23.29 18.01
C ASP A 27 18.85 22.37 17.86
N LEU A 28 17.64 22.91 17.95
CA LEU A 28 16.40 22.14 17.76
C LEU A 28 16.28 21.56 16.34
N ASN A 29 16.54 22.37 15.31
CA ASN A 29 16.51 21.92 13.93
C ASN A 29 17.56 20.83 13.69
N THR A 30 18.76 21.04 14.22
CA THR A 30 19.85 20.07 14.14
C THR A 30 19.50 18.74 14.83
N ILE A 31 18.97 18.81 16.05
CA ILE A 31 18.55 17.63 16.82
C ILE A 31 17.43 16.89 16.08
N LEU A 32 16.43 17.61 15.56
CA LEU A 32 15.32 17.01 14.83
C LEU A 32 15.79 16.33 13.54
N PHE A 33 16.69 16.97 12.79
CA PHE A 33 17.28 16.40 11.59
C PHE A 33 18.05 15.11 11.90
N VAL A 34 18.96 15.16 12.89
CA VAL A 34 19.79 14.00 13.25
C VAL A 34 18.93 12.86 13.81
N PHE A 35 17.96 13.18 14.67
CA PHE A 35 17.05 12.20 15.23
C PHE A 35 16.19 11.52 14.15
N SER A 36 15.57 12.30 13.26
CA SER A 36 14.74 11.75 12.18
C SER A 36 15.55 10.94 11.17
N ALA A 37 16.81 11.31 10.88
CA ALA A 37 17.71 10.52 10.05
C ALA A 37 17.87 9.09 10.61
N PHE A 38 18.26 8.97 11.89
CA PHE A 38 18.34 7.67 12.56
C PHE A 38 17.02 6.89 12.52
N GLN A 39 15.89 7.56 12.75
CA GLN A 39 14.58 6.92 12.70
C GLN A 39 14.30 6.31 11.32
N TYR A 40 14.62 6.99 10.22
CA TYR A 40 14.40 6.46 8.88
C TYR A 40 15.24 5.22 8.59
N VAL A 41 16.53 5.24 8.95
CA VAL A 41 17.41 4.07 8.78
C VAL A 41 16.91 2.89 9.59
N PHE A 42 16.57 3.11 10.87
CA PHE A 42 16.06 2.07 11.76
C PHE A 42 14.74 1.47 11.29
N MET A 43 13.80 2.30 10.82
CA MET A 43 12.54 1.83 10.25
C MET A 43 12.78 0.98 8.99
N GLY A 44 13.70 1.40 8.13
CA GLY A 44 14.10 0.62 6.96
C GLY A 44 14.65 -0.75 7.33
N VAL A 45 15.48 -0.83 8.38
CA VAL A 45 16.02 -2.10 8.89
C VAL A 45 14.94 -3.00 9.46
N VAL A 46 14.06 -2.47 10.32
CA VAL A 46 13.01 -3.25 10.99
C VAL A 46 12.08 -3.88 9.96
N PHE A 47 11.62 -3.12 8.96
CA PHE A 47 10.70 -3.61 7.94
C PHE A 47 11.36 -4.46 6.85
N ALA A 48 12.67 -4.38 6.69
CA ALA A 48 13.38 -5.27 5.77
C ALA A 48 13.39 -6.74 6.24
N ILE A 49 13.12 -7.02 7.53
CA ILE A 49 13.15 -8.35 8.13
C ILE A 49 11.81 -9.12 7.96
N GLY A 50 11.02 -8.79 6.92
CA GLY A 50 9.66 -9.30 6.72
C GLY A 50 9.48 -10.81 6.37
N PRO A 51 8.24 -11.34 6.47
CA PRO A 51 7.88 -12.76 6.75
C PRO A 51 7.99 -13.76 5.55
N PRO A 52 7.67 -15.07 5.73
CA PRO A 52 8.52 -16.25 5.46
C PRO A 52 8.88 -16.56 3.99
N TYR A 53 8.27 -15.89 3.01
CA TYR A 53 8.48 -16.18 1.59
C TYR A 53 9.60 -15.35 0.94
N ARG A 54 10.24 -14.43 1.68
CA ARG A 54 11.40 -13.65 1.20
C ARG A 54 12.70 -14.09 1.87
N GLN A 55 13.79 -14.04 1.10
CA GLN A 55 15.13 -14.26 1.64
C GLN A 55 15.49 -13.16 2.65
N ARG A 56 16.24 -13.52 3.70
CA ARG A 56 16.68 -12.57 4.75
C ARG A 56 17.35 -11.35 4.11
N ALA A 57 17.02 -10.15 4.58
CA ALA A 57 17.63 -8.90 4.11
C ALA A 57 19.16 -8.89 4.19
N ILE A 58 19.75 -9.65 5.12
CA ILE A 58 21.21 -9.79 5.28
C ILE A 58 21.86 -10.41 4.03
N ARG A 59 21.14 -11.25 3.26
CA ARG A 59 21.66 -11.83 2.02
C ARG A 59 21.75 -10.79 0.89
N ASN A 60 21.02 -9.68 1.01
CA ASN A 60 21.14 -8.56 0.08
C ASN A 60 22.33 -7.69 0.51
N TYR A 61 23.51 -7.99 -0.03
CA TYR A 61 24.74 -7.26 0.29
C TYR A 61 24.64 -5.77 -0.04
N ALA A 62 23.92 -5.40 -1.12
CA ALA A 62 23.73 -3.98 -1.47
C ALA A 62 22.90 -3.27 -0.40
N PHE A 63 21.83 -3.90 0.10
CA PHE A 63 21.02 -3.37 1.20
C PHE A 63 21.87 -3.20 2.47
N VAL A 64 22.59 -4.26 2.87
CA VAL A 64 23.43 -4.21 4.07
C VAL A 64 24.51 -3.12 3.96
N LEU A 65 25.16 -3.01 2.80
CA LEU A 65 26.20 -2.01 2.56
C LEU A 65 25.65 -0.58 2.67
N VAL A 66 24.50 -0.31 2.04
CA VAL A 66 23.85 1.01 2.06
C VAL A 66 23.37 1.35 3.46
N THR A 67 22.72 0.41 4.16
CA THR A 67 22.28 0.63 5.54
C THR A 67 23.46 0.87 6.47
N ALA A 68 24.54 0.08 6.36
CA ALA A 68 25.72 0.24 7.20
C ALA A 68 26.45 1.56 6.91
N SER A 69 26.55 1.97 5.65
CA SER A 69 27.17 3.24 5.29
C SER A 69 26.34 4.44 5.76
N LEU A 70 25.00 4.38 5.65
CA LEU A 70 24.10 5.40 6.19
C LEU A 70 24.22 5.50 7.72
N LEU A 71 24.23 4.37 8.43
CA LEU A 71 24.38 4.37 9.88
C LEU A 71 25.74 4.94 10.32
N ALA A 72 26.82 4.56 9.63
CA ALA A 72 28.16 5.11 9.88
C ALA A 72 28.22 6.60 9.59
N PHE A 73 27.56 7.06 8.52
CA PHE A 73 27.44 8.47 8.17
C PHE A 73 26.71 9.26 9.26
N GLU A 74 25.56 8.78 9.72
CA GLU A 74 24.76 9.42 10.79
C GLU A 74 25.52 9.47 12.12
N LEU A 75 26.19 8.38 12.49
CA LEU A 75 27.08 8.36 13.67
C LEU A 75 28.25 9.35 13.51
N GLY A 76 28.81 9.46 12.30
CA GLY A 76 29.84 10.43 11.97
C GLY A 76 29.37 11.88 12.11
N VAL A 77 28.13 12.17 11.70
CA VAL A 77 27.51 13.50 11.86
C VAL A 77 27.21 13.81 13.33
N LEU A 78 26.72 12.82 14.09
CA LEU A 78 26.38 12.98 15.50
C LEU A 78 27.62 13.14 16.40
N LEU A 79 28.64 12.29 16.22
CA LEU A 79 29.81 12.22 17.11
C LEU A 79 31.00 13.06 16.60
N GLY A 80 31.20 13.10 15.28
CA GLY A 80 32.40 13.66 14.65
C GLY A 80 32.34 15.17 14.38
N PRO A 81 33.47 15.88 14.37
CA PRO A 81 33.55 17.27 13.93
C PRO A 81 33.69 17.35 12.41
N LEU A 82 32.58 17.27 11.66
CA LEU A 82 32.58 17.38 10.19
C LEU A 82 32.10 18.78 9.75
N PRO A 83 32.99 19.79 9.66
CA PRO A 83 32.58 21.17 9.36
C PRO A 83 31.95 21.33 7.97
N GLY A 84 32.43 20.59 6.97
CA GLY A 84 31.88 20.63 5.60
C GLY A 84 30.43 20.19 5.53
N LEU A 85 30.10 19.01 6.08
CA LEU A 85 28.73 18.50 6.12
C LEU A 85 27.81 19.42 6.95
N ARG A 86 28.32 19.93 8.08
CA ARG A 86 27.53 20.84 8.92
C ARG A 86 27.16 22.12 8.19
N SER A 87 28.09 22.68 7.40
CA SER A 87 27.80 23.85 6.59
C SER A 87 26.80 23.56 5.47
N LEU A 88 26.86 22.37 4.85
CA LEU A 88 25.94 21.99 3.78
C LEU A 88 24.50 21.81 4.26
N PHE A 89 24.32 21.22 5.44
CA PHE A 89 22.99 20.95 6.01
C PHE A 89 22.53 22.01 7.03
N GLY A 90 23.32 23.09 7.24
CA GLY A 90 22.99 24.13 8.23
C GLY A 90 23.00 23.66 9.69
N LEU A 91 23.76 22.60 10.00
CA LEU A 91 23.77 21.95 11.32
C LEU A 91 24.65 22.72 12.31
N VAL A 92 24.12 22.94 13.52
CA VAL A 92 24.83 23.62 14.63
C VAL A 92 25.53 22.58 15.51
N LYS A 93 26.56 23.01 16.26
CA LYS A 93 27.29 22.13 17.18
C LYS A 93 26.45 21.86 18.42
N VAL A 94 25.78 20.71 18.45
CA VAL A 94 25.07 20.23 19.64
C VAL A 94 26.06 19.90 20.77
N GLN A 95 25.72 20.29 22.01
CA GLN A 95 26.48 19.97 23.23
C GLN A 95 26.61 18.45 23.40
N VAL A 96 27.75 18.00 23.91
CA VAL A 96 28.10 16.56 23.99
C VAL A 96 27.06 15.75 24.78
N GLY A 97 26.52 16.29 25.88
CA GLY A 97 25.48 15.61 26.67
C GLY A 97 24.22 15.31 25.87
N TRP A 98 23.74 16.28 25.09
CA TRP A 98 22.54 16.14 24.25
C TRP A 98 22.72 15.12 23.13
N ARG A 99 23.94 14.90 22.64
CA ARG A 99 24.21 13.87 21.62
C ARG A 99 23.85 12.47 22.10
N PHE A 100 24.20 12.14 23.35
CA PHE A 100 23.90 10.84 23.93
C PHE A 100 22.41 10.67 24.22
N VAL A 101 21.71 11.75 24.59
CA VAL A 101 20.25 11.72 24.75
C VAL A 101 19.56 11.42 23.43
N VAL A 102 19.94 12.11 22.35
CA VAL A 102 19.40 11.86 21.00
C VAL A 102 19.69 10.44 20.54
N PHE A 103 20.90 9.94 20.76
CA PHE A 103 21.25 8.55 20.45
C PHE A 103 20.40 7.56 21.25
N GLY A 104 20.22 7.79 22.55
CA GLY A 104 19.36 6.98 23.41
C GLY A 104 17.90 6.97 22.95
N MET A 105 17.37 8.13 22.56
CA MET A 105 16.02 8.23 21.97
C MET A 105 15.92 7.45 20.65
N ALA A 106 16.96 7.48 19.81
CA ALA A 106 16.98 6.76 18.55
C ALA A 106 16.99 5.23 18.77
N VAL A 107 17.77 4.75 19.75
CA VAL A 107 17.75 3.35 20.18
C VAL A 107 16.39 2.96 20.75
N ALA A 108 15.78 3.81 21.59
CA ALA A 108 14.44 3.56 22.13
C ALA A 108 13.39 3.48 21.00
N ASN A 109 13.48 4.36 20.00
CA ASN A 109 12.64 4.30 18.80
C ASN A 109 12.81 2.97 18.07
N PHE A 110 14.06 2.54 17.81
CA PHE A 110 14.32 1.24 17.20
C PHE A 110 13.71 0.07 17.98
N VAL A 111 13.83 0.07 19.32
CA VAL A 111 13.23 -0.97 20.17
C VAL A 111 11.70 -0.97 20.06
N MET A 112 11.06 0.22 20.07
CA MET A 112 9.60 0.33 19.88
C MET A 112 9.18 -0.21 18.51
N CYS A 113 9.89 0.16 17.45
CA CYS A 113 9.59 -0.30 16.09
C CYS A 113 9.78 -1.82 15.97
N TYR A 114 10.85 -2.36 16.54
CA TYR A 114 11.10 -3.80 16.59
C TYR A 114 10.00 -4.55 17.36
N PHE A 115 9.57 -4.02 18.50
CA PHE A 115 8.46 -4.60 19.26
C PHE A 115 7.14 -4.52 18.48
N GLY A 116 6.90 -3.40 17.80
CA GLY A 116 5.78 -3.21 16.87
C GLY A 116 5.74 -4.30 15.79
N GLU A 117 6.85 -4.54 15.10
CA GLU A 117 7.00 -5.62 14.11
C GLU A 117 6.67 -6.99 14.70
N ARG A 118 7.13 -7.27 15.92
CA ARG A 118 6.98 -8.59 16.54
C ARG A 118 5.61 -8.84 17.16
N VAL A 119 4.90 -7.81 17.60
CA VAL A 119 3.66 -7.96 18.37
C VAL A 119 2.46 -7.41 17.61
N VAL A 120 2.55 -6.19 17.10
CA VAL A 120 1.42 -5.51 16.46
C VAL A 120 1.10 -6.15 15.11
N PHE A 121 2.11 -6.42 14.28
CA PHE A 121 1.87 -7.02 12.96
C PHE A 121 1.21 -8.39 13.01
N PRO A 122 1.66 -9.38 13.81
CA PRO A 122 0.94 -10.66 13.89
C PRO A 122 -0.45 -10.51 14.51
N LEU A 123 -0.61 -9.61 15.49
CA LEU A 123 -1.90 -9.37 16.14
C LEU A 123 -2.93 -8.76 15.18
N VAL A 124 -2.51 -7.89 14.25
CA VAL A 124 -3.39 -7.27 13.25
C VAL A 124 -3.54 -8.15 12.00
N ALA A 125 -2.49 -8.84 11.57
CA ALA A 125 -2.50 -9.66 10.36
C ALA A 125 -3.48 -10.84 10.46
N ALA A 126 -3.59 -11.48 11.64
CA ALA A 126 -4.50 -12.60 11.84
C ALA A 126 -6.00 -12.23 11.68
N PRO A 127 -6.54 -11.20 12.34
CA PRO A 127 -7.92 -10.76 12.13
C PRO A 127 -8.15 -10.18 10.74
N ALA A 128 -7.20 -9.40 10.20
CA ALA A 128 -7.31 -8.86 8.84
C ALA A 128 -7.42 -9.99 7.79
N ALA A 129 -6.61 -11.04 7.92
CA ALA A 129 -6.67 -12.20 7.03
C ALA A 129 -8.00 -12.95 7.14
N LYS A 130 -8.54 -13.12 8.35
CA LYS A 130 -9.87 -13.73 8.57
C LYS A 130 -10.97 -12.89 7.92
N MET A 131 -10.93 -11.57 8.10
CA MET A 131 -11.88 -10.64 7.50
C MET A 131 -11.83 -10.70 5.96
N CYS A 132 -10.64 -10.65 5.36
CA CYS A 132 -10.48 -10.78 3.91
C CYS A 132 -10.99 -12.14 3.39
N ARG A 133 -10.76 -13.24 4.12
CA ARG A 133 -11.29 -14.56 3.73
C ARG A 133 -12.82 -14.60 3.79
N LEU A 134 -13.42 -14.06 4.85
CA LEU A 134 -14.88 -13.98 4.97
C LEU A 134 -15.50 -13.11 3.87
N ALA A 135 -14.92 -11.93 3.62
CA ALA A 135 -15.36 -11.05 2.53
C ALA A 135 -15.29 -11.76 1.18
N ARG A 136 -14.20 -12.50 0.90
CA ARG A 136 -14.04 -13.28 -0.32
C ARG A 136 -15.09 -14.38 -0.44
N LEU A 137 -15.36 -15.14 0.63
CA LEU A 137 -16.38 -16.20 0.60
C LEU A 137 -17.78 -15.65 0.33
N VAL A 138 -18.15 -14.53 0.99
CA VAL A 138 -19.45 -13.87 0.77
C VAL A 138 -19.57 -13.36 -0.68
N PHE A 139 -18.52 -12.76 -1.22
CA PHE A 139 -18.53 -12.24 -2.59
C PHE A 139 -18.58 -13.36 -3.63
N THR A 140 -17.75 -14.40 -3.46
CA THR A 140 -17.68 -15.53 -4.41
C THR A 140 -18.95 -16.37 -4.37
N GLY A 141 -19.53 -16.57 -3.19
CA GLY A 141 -20.83 -17.25 -3.02
C GLY A 141 -21.96 -16.54 -3.76
N ARG A 142 -22.05 -15.21 -3.61
CA ARG A 142 -23.04 -14.39 -4.35
C ARG A 142 -22.86 -14.45 -5.86
N LEU A 143 -21.63 -14.47 -6.36
CA LEU A 143 -21.37 -14.60 -7.79
C LEU A 143 -21.82 -15.97 -8.32
N SER A 144 -21.61 -17.04 -7.55
CA SER A 144 -22.04 -18.38 -7.94
C SER A 144 -23.58 -18.52 -7.98
N GLU A 145 -24.30 -17.85 -7.07
CA GLU A 145 -25.77 -17.80 -7.09
C GLU A 145 -26.30 -17.01 -8.29
N ILE A 146 -25.69 -15.86 -8.60
CA ILE A 146 -26.07 -15.04 -9.76
C ILE A 146 -25.84 -15.82 -11.07
N ALA A 147 -24.70 -16.51 -11.19
CA ALA A 147 -24.39 -17.34 -12.35
C ALA A 147 -25.39 -18.50 -12.51
N ARG A 148 -25.71 -19.20 -11.41
CA ARG A 148 -26.69 -20.30 -11.42
C ARG A 148 -28.08 -19.80 -11.81
N ARG A 149 -28.52 -18.66 -11.27
CA ARG A 149 -29.82 -18.02 -11.57
C ARG A 149 -29.92 -17.55 -13.02
N ASN A 150 -28.85 -17.00 -13.59
CA ASN A 150 -28.83 -16.61 -15.00
C ASN A 150 -28.89 -17.83 -15.94
N SER A 151 -28.24 -18.93 -15.57
CA SER A 151 -28.29 -20.17 -16.34
C SER A 151 -29.67 -20.83 -16.31
N THR A 152 -30.34 -20.89 -15.16
CA THR A 152 -31.73 -21.42 -15.08
C THR A 152 -32.73 -20.53 -15.80
N LYS A 153 -32.61 -19.21 -15.72
CA LYS A 153 -33.45 -18.29 -16.51
C LYS A 153 -33.30 -18.54 -18.02
N GLY A 154 -32.07 -18.66 -18.51
CA GLY A 154 -31.82 -18.94 -19.93
C GLY A 154 -32.38 -20.29 -20.40
N LEU A 155 -32.42 -21.31 -19.54
CA LEU A 155 -33.05 -22.60 -19.84
C LEU A 155 -34.57 -22.51 -19.87
N ILE A 156 -35.19 -21.80 -18.92
CA ILE A 156 -36.64 -21.60 -18.89
C ILE A 156 -37.10 -20.82 -20.11
N ASP A 157 -36.38 -19.73 -20.44
CA ASP A 157 -36.68 -18.93 -21.64
C ASP A 157 -36.56 -19.78 -22.92
N ALA A 158 -35.58 -20.69 -23.01
CA ALA A 158 -35.43 -21.59 -24.15
C ALA A 158 -36.59 -22.59 -24.26
N VAL A 159 -37.01 -23.18 -23.14
CA VAL A 159 -38.14 -24.13 -23.07
C VAL A 159 -39.47 -23.46 -23.43
N ASP A 160 -39.71 -22.25 -22.94
CA ASP A 160 -40.92 -21.49 -23.28
C ASP A 160 -40.94 -21.10 -24.76
N THR A 161 -39.79 -20.73 -25.33
CA THR A 161 -39.69 -20.41 -26.76
C THR A 161 -39.99 -21.63 -27.63
N ASP A 162 -39.48 -22.81 -27.26
CA ASP A 162 -39.76 -24.06 -27.97
C ASP A 162 -41.23 -24.49 -27.83
N THR A 163 -41.86 -24.19 -26.69
CA THR A 163 -43.28 -24.49 -26.45
C THR A 163 -44.19 -23.60 -27.30
N GLU A 164 -43.86 -22.31 -27.44
CA GLU A 164 -44.59 -21.40 -28.35
C GLU A 164 -44.39 -21.78 -29.83
N LEU A 165 -43.18 -22.17 -30.22
CA LEU A 165 -42.88 -22.65 -31.58
C LEU A 165 -43.54 -24.00 -31.88
N SER A 166 -43.72 -24.88 -30.89
CA SER A 166 -44.45 -26.14 -31.06
C SER A 166 -45.97 -25.93 -31.20
N GLY A 167 -46.51 -24.82 -30.70
CA GLY A 167 -47.89 -24.40 -30.93
C GLY A 167 -48.11 -23.80 -32.31
N ALA A 168 -47.11 -23.10 -32.85
CA ALA A 168 -47.12 -22.57 -34.21
C ALA A 168 -46.70 -23.65 -35.22
N ARG A 169 -47.67 -24.33 -35.84
CA ARG A 169 -47.43 -25.33 -36.91
C ARG A 169 -46.87 -24.66 -38.19
N ILE A 170 -45.61 -24.25 -38.16
CA ILE A 170 -44.87 -23.77 -39.33
C ILE A 170 -44.48 -24.99 -40.16
N LYS A 171 -44.92 -25.03 -41.43
CA LYS A 171 -44.63 -26.15 -42.33
C LYS A 171 -43.12 -26.26 -42.55
N PRO A 172 -42.54 -27.48 -42.51
CA PRO A 172 -41.09 -27.66 -42.62
C PRO A 172 -40.60 -27.20 -43.99
N SER A 173 -39.64 -26.27 -44.00
CA SER A 173 -38.91 -25.87 -45.19
C SER A 173 -37.76 -26.84 -45.47
N LEU A 174 -37.21 -26.78 -46.69
CA LEU A 174 -36.23 -27.73 -47.24
C LEU A 174 -34.97 -27.91 -46.36
N TRP A 175 -34.63 -26.88 -45.57
CA TRP A 175 -33.51 -26.87 -44.62
C TRP A 175 -33.65 -27.87 -43.46
N THR A 176 -34.88 -28.22 -43.09
CA THR A 176 -35.19 -29.17 -42.00
C THR A 176 -34.85 -30.62 -42.39
N TYR A 177 -34.90 -30.95 -43.69
CA TYR A 177 -34.58 -32.29 -44.19
C TYR A 177 -33.06 -32.56 -44.28
N LEU A 178 -32.24 -31.51 -44.22
CA LEU A 178 -30.78 -31.60 -44.22
C LEU A 178 -30.18 -31.72 -42.81
N GLY A 179 -31.01 -31.92 -41.78
CA GLY A 179 -30.55 -32.12 -40.39
C GLY A 179 -29.98 -30.86 -39.72
N HIS A 180 -30.10 -29.69 -40.35
CA HIS A 180 -29.66 -28.42 -39.80
C HIS A 180 -30.80 -27.80 -38.96
N ARG A 181 -30.55 -27.54 -37.66
CA ARG A 181 -31.48 -26.77 -36.82
C ARG A 181 -31.13 -25.28 -36.93
N PRO A 182 -31.99 -24.44 -37.53
CA PRO A 182 -31.67 -23.02 -37.69
C PRO A 182 -31.60 -22.31 -36.34
N GLY A 183 -30.80 -21.25 -36.25
CA GLY A 183 -30.65 -20.45 -35.03
C GLY A 183 -31.75 -19.40 -34.84
N ARG A 184 -31.88 -18.81 -33.63
CA ARG A 184 -32.90 -17.78 -33.27
C ARG A 184 -33.02 -16.62 -34.27
N LYS A 185 -31.92 -16.22 -34.92
CA LYS A 185 -31.91 -15.16 -35.94
C LYS A 185 -32.55 -15.60 -37.26
N GLU A 186 -32.39 -16.87 -37.62
CA GLU A 186 -32.89 -17.45 -38.87
C GLU A 186 -34.39 -17.71 -38.77
N TYR A 187 -34.91 -18.09 -37.60
CA TYR A 187 -36.35 -18.19 -37.36
C TYR A 187 -37.08 -16.85 -37.50
N LYS A 188 -36.49 -15.74 -37.03
CA LYS A 188 -37.06 -14.40 -37.24
C LYS A 188 -37.15 -14.02 -38.71
N ILE A 189 -36.14 -14.37 -39.50
CA ILE A 189 -36.12 -14.12 -40.94
C ILE A 189 -37.18 -14.97 -41.65
N LEU A 190 -37.30 -16.25 -41.28
CA LEU A 190 -38.29 -17.18 -41.85
C LEU A 190 -39.73 -16.79 -41.52
N ALA A 191 -40.00 -16.35 -40.28
CA ALA A 191 -41.31 -15.86 -39.88
C ALA A 191 -41.72 -14.59 -40.66
N HIS A 192 -40.78 -13.65 -40.81
CA HIS A 192 -40.99 -12.44 -41.59
C HIS A 192 -41.21 -12.71 -43.08
N MET A 193 -40.57 -13.73 -43.66
CA MET A 193 -40.81 -14.17 -45.05
C MET A 193 -42.20 -14.80 -45.25
N HIS A 194 -42.77 -15.42 -44.23
CA HIS A 194 -44.12 -16.01 -44.28
C HIS A 194 -45.23 -15.05 -43.84
N GLY A 195 -44.92 -13.75 -43.68
CA GLY A 195 -45.89 -12.73 -43.27
C GLY A 195 -46.36 -12.87 -41.82
N LEU A 196 -45.65 -13.66 -41.01
CA LEU A 196 -45.91 -13.82 -39.58
C LEU A 196 -44.96 -12.90 -38.81
N SER A 197 -45.52 -11.83 -38.26
CA SER A 197 -44.83 -10.97 -37.30
C SER A 197 -44.67 -11.71 -35.97
N ILE A 198 -43.43 -12.02 -35.57
CA ILE A 198 -43.05 -12.50 -34.23
C ILE A 198 -42.24 -11.41 -33.52
#